data_AF-G2J8W6-F1
#
_entry.id   AF-G2J8W6-F1
#
_cell.length_a   1.000
_cell.length_b   1.000
_cell.length_c   1.000
_cell.angle_alpha   90.00
_cell.angle_beta   90.00
_cell.angle_gamma   90.00
#
_symmetry.space_group_name_H-M   'P 1'
#
loop_
_entity.id
_entity.type
_entity.pdbx_description
1 polymer ?
#
loop_
_entity_poly.entity_id
_entity_poly.type
_entity_poly.pdbx_seq_one_letter_code
_entity_poly.pdbx_strand_id
1 'polypeptide(L)'
;MLTTQEKTDFSARLKCALRESNRPVHGAVELARLFNQQYCPGISVQTAHKWLSGRAIPDTYKMRMLAEWLGVPEQQLRDDSPHLA
;
A
#
# COMPACT_ATOMS: atom_id res chain seq x y z
N MET A 1 -2.90 11.83 16.05
CA MET A 1 -2.98 10.38 16.27
C MET A 1 -3.59 9.77 15.03
N LEU A 2 -2.96 8.77 14.41
CA LEU A 2 -3.54 8.10 13.23
C LEU A 2 -4.84 7.40 13.64
N THR A 3 -5.96 7.82 13.09
CA THR A 3 -7.27 7.25 13.44
C THR A 3 -7.45 5.88 12.77
N THR A 4 -8.32 5.03 13.32
CA THR A 4 -8.69 3.75 12.70
C THR A 4 -9.21 3.94 11.27
N GLN A 5 -9.83 5.11 11.01
CA GLN A 5 -10.32 5.52 9.71
C GLN A 5 -9.18 5.66 8.69
N GLU A 6 -8.13 6.44 9.00
CA GLU A 6 -6.98 6.64 8.10
C GLU A 6 -6.30 5.32 7.71
N LYS A 7 -6.18 4.38 8.65
CA LYS A 7 -5.59 3.07 8.34
C LYS A 7 -6.49 2.25 7.41
N THR A 8 -7.80 2.34 7.59
CA THR A 8 -8.79 1.65 6.75
C THR A 8 -8.81 2.24 5.35
N ASP A 9 -8.83 3.57 5.23
CA ASP A 9 -8.79 4.30 3.97
C ASP A 9 -7.49 4.05 3.20
N PHE A 10 -6.34 4.05 3.89
CA PHE A 10 -5.07 3.62 3.31
C PHE A 10 -5.18 2.21 2.70
N SER A 11 -5.78 1.26 3.42
CA SER A 11 -5.91 -0.12 2.94
C SER A 11 -6.80 -0.21 1.69
N ALA A 12 -7.88 0.58 1.63
CA ALA A 12 -8.79 0.62 0.50
C ALA A 12 -8.08 1.21 -0.73
N ARG A 13 -7.34 2.30 -0.56
CA ARG A 13 -6.54 2.93 -1.62
C ARG A 13 -5.43 2.03 -2.12
N LEU A 14 -4.73 1.36 -1.22
CA LEU A 14 -3.72 0.37 -1.56
C LEU A 14 -4.31 -0.75 -2.42
N LYS A 15 -5.47 -1.31 -2.04
CA LYS A 15 -6.17 -2.32 -2.84
C LYS A 15 -6.60 -1.79 -4.20
N CYS A 16 -7.07 -0.55 -4.26
CA CYS A 16 -7.44 0.10 -5.52
C CYS A 16 -6.21 0.24 -6.43
N ALA A 17 -5.10 0.80 -5.93
CA ALA A 17 -3.86 0.93 -6.68
C ALA A 17 -3.28 -0.42 -7.14
N LEU A 18 -3.43 -1.48 -6.33
CA LEU A 18 -3.05 -2.84 -6.74
C LEU A 18 -3.92 -3.38 -7.88
N ARG A 19 -5.23 -3.05 -7.91
CA ARG A 19 -6.15 -3.43 -8.99
C ARG A 19 -5.87 -2.66 -10.28
N GLU A 20 -5.53 -1.39 -10.16
CA GLU A 20 -5.12 -0.54 -11.30
C GLU A 20 -3.72 -0.91 -11.79
N SER A 21 -2.88 -1.48 -10.93
CA SER A 21 -1.59 -1.98 -11.35
C SER A 21 -1.77 -3.13 -12.33
N ASN A 22 -0.96 -3.16 -13.38
CA ASN A 22 -0.98 -4.23 -14.39
C ASN A 22 -0.48 -5.60 -13.85
N ARG A 23 -0.33 -5.75 -12.52
CA ARG A 23 0.13 -6.97 -11.86
C ARG A 23 -1.00 -7.55 -11.01
N PRO A 24 -1.38 -8.82 -11.21
CA PRO A 24 -2.44 -9.45 -10.42
C PRO A 24 -1.96 -9.76 -8.99
N VAL A 25 -2.06 -8.78 -8.09
CA VAL A 25 -1.70 -8.97 -6.68
C VAL A 25 -2.93 -9.41 -5.88
N HIS A 26 -3.08 -10.72 -5.71
CA HIS A 26 -4.25 -11.32 -5.04
C HIS A 26 -4.13 -11.48 -3.52
N GLY A 27 -3.19 -10.77 -2.88
CA GLY A 27 -3.09 -10.77 -1.42
C GLY A 27 -1.71 -10.43 -0.87
N ALA A 28 -1.57 -10.59 0.44
CA ALA A 28 -0.36 -10.21 1.19
C ALA A 28 0.90 -10.99 0.76
N VAL A 29 0.74 -12.27 0.38
CA VAL A 29 1.85 -13.14 -0.04
C VAL A 29 2.45 -12.65 -1.36
N GLU A 30 1.61 -12.47 -2.38
CA GLU A 30 2.04 -11.96 -3.68
C GLU A 30 2.57 -10.53 -3.58
N LEU A 31 1.93 -9.67 -2.76
CA LEU A 31 2.42 -8.32 -2.54
C LEU A 31 3.84 -8.33 -1.98
N ALA A 32 4.08 -9.08 -0.90
CA ALA A 32 5.40 -9.17 -0.31
C ALA A 32 6.41 -9.79 -1.28
N ARG A 33 6.03 -10.83 -2.03
CA ARG A 33 6.92 -11.48 -2.98
C ARG A 33 7.36 -10.52 -4.09
N LEU A 34 6.41 -9.86 -4.75
CA LEU A 34 6.69 -8.95 -5.86
C LEU A 34 7.41 -7.68 -5.39
N PHE A 35 7.06 -7.18 -4.21
CA PHE A 35 7.75 -6.04 -3.60
C PHE A 35 9.22 -6.38 -3.30
N ASN A 36 9.47 -7.56 -2.70
CA ASN A 36 10.82 -8.00 -2.34
C ASN A 36 11.69 -8.35 -3.55
N GLN A 37 11.08 -8.62 -4.70
CA GLN A 37 11.81 -8.79 -5.96
C GLN A 37 12.37 -7.46 -6.48
N GLN A 38 11.68 -6.34 -6.21
CA GLN A 38 12.05 -5.03 -6.75
C GLN A 38 12.86 -4.18 -5.74
N TYR A 39 12.62 -4.35 -4.43
CA TYR A 39 13.23 -3.55 -3.36
C TYR A 39 13.93 -4.41 -2.30
N CYS A 40 15.09 -3.93 -1.83
CA CYS A 40 15.82 -4.51 -0.71
C CYS A 40 16.23 -3.38 0.28
N PRO A 41 15.92 -3.48 1.59
CA PRO A 41 15.30 -4.62 2.26
C PRO A 41 13.80 -4.72 1.98
N GLY A 42 13.36 -5.95 1.68
CA GLY A 42 11.96 -6.25 1.43
C GLY A 42 11.07 -6.15 2.67
N ILE A 43 9.80 -6.50 2.51
CA ILE A 43 8.79 -6.61 3.55
C ILE A 43 8.38 -8.07 3.77
N SER A 44 8.00 -8.41 4.99
CA SER A 44 7.42 -9.72 5.29
C SER A 44 5.93 -9.77 4.88
N VAL A 45 5.43 -10.97 4.59
CA VAL A 45 4.00 -11.23 4.31
C VAL A 45 3.10 -10.66 5.40
N GLN A 46 3.52 -10.75 6.67
CA GLN A 46 2.76 -10.19 7.79
C GLN A 46 2.62 -8.66 7.72
N THR A 47 3.66 -7.96 7.26
CA THR A 47 3.64 -6.51 7.05
C THR A 47 2.67 -6.15 5.91
N ALA A 48 2.78 -6.85 4.78
CA ALA A 48 1.84 -6.71 3.67
C ALA A 48 0.38 -6.95 4.10
N HIS A 49 0.14 -7.98 4.92
CA HIS A 49 -1.19 -8.27 5.44
C HIS A 49 -1.71 -7.14 6.34
N LYS A 50 -0.86 -6.57 7.20
CA LYS A 50 -1.25 -5.43 8.04
C LYS A 50 -1.62 -4.21 7.21
N TRP A 51 -0.94 -3.97 6.09
CA TRP A 51 -1.25 -2.88 5.16
C TRP A 51 -2.59 -3.10 4.46
N LEU A 52 -2.80 -4.30 3.89
CA LEU A 52 -4.05 -4.66 3.23
C LEU A 52 -5.25 -4.74 4.19
N SER A 53 -5.01 -4.98 5.47
CA SER A 53 -6.06 -5.03 6.50
C SER A 53 -6.30 -3.68 7.18
N GLY A 54 -5.56 -2.63 6.82
CA GLY A 54 -5.64 -1.33 7.49
C GLY A 54 -5.29 -1.40 8.98
N ARG A 55 -4.42 -2.32 9.37
CA ARG A 55 -3.93 -2.45 10.75
C ARG A 55 -2.66 -1.66 11.01
N ALA A 56 -1.89 -1.41 9.95
CA ALA A 56 -0.68 -0.61 10.00
C ALA A 56 -0.55 0.24 8.74
N ILE A 57 0.01 1.44 8.91
CA ILE A 57 0.44 2.30 7.81
C ILE A 57 1.97 2.16 7.68
N PRO A 58 2.51 2.02 6.45
CA PRO A 58 3.94 2.02 6.22
C PRO A 58 4.61 3.30 6.74
N ASP A 59 5.88 3.18 7.12
CA ASP A 59 6.72 4.36 7.36
C ASP A 59 6.90 5.16 6.06
N THR A 60 7.29 6.43 6.16
CA THR A 60 7.40 7.33 4.99
C THR A 60 8.30 6.76 3.90
N TYR A 61 9.40 6.10 4.27
CA TYR A 61 10.29 5.42 3.33
C TYR A 61 9.59 4.27 2.58
N LYS A 62 8.90 3.38 3.31
CA LYS A 62 8.17 2.24 2.72
C LYS A 62 6.97 2.70 1.89
N MET A 63 6.35 3.79 2.30
CA MET A 63 5.26 4.42 1.58
C MET A 63 5.72 4.92 0.22
N ARG A 64 6.84 5.64 0.17
CA ARG A 64 7.42 6.10 -1.10
C ARG A 64 7.79 4.93 -2.00
N MET A 65 8.50 3.93 -1.48
CA MET A 65 8.85 2.74 -2.27
C MET A 65 7.61 2.05 -2.84
N LEU A 66 6.53 1.96 -2.05
CA LEU A 66 5.30 1.32 -2.49
C LEU A 66 4.54 2.16 -3.51
N ALA A 67 4.55 3.49 -3.36
CA ALA A 67 4.02 4.43 -4.33
C ALA A 67 4.77 4.31 -5.68
N GLU A 68 6.09 4.34 -5.64
CA GLU A 68 6.96 4.14 -6.82
C GLU A 68 6.74 2.77 -7.47
N TRP A 69 6.63 1.71 -6.66
CA TRP A 69 6.40 0.36 -7.15
C TRP A 69 5.08 0.21 -7.92
N LEU A 70 4.03 0.87 -7.42
CA LEU A 70 2.70 0.89 -8.03
C LEU A 70 2.58 1.93 -9.14
N GLY A 71 3.54 2.85 -9.27
CA GLY A 71 3.48 3.96 -10.22
C GLY A 71 2.43 5.02 -9.85
N VAL A 72 2.06 5.13 -8.58
CA VAL A 72 1.08 6.12 -8.07
C VAL A 72 1.78 7.15 -7.17
N PRO A 73 1.26 8.39 -7.05
CA PRO A 73 1.87 9.37 -6.14
C PRO A 73 1.68 8.97 -4.67
N GLU A 74 2.68 9.24 -3.81
CA GLU A 74 2.61 8.94 -2.37
C GLU A 74 1.40 9.61 -1.69
N GLN A 75 0.98 10.76 -2.23
CA GLN A 75 -0.23 11.45 -1.81
C GLN A 75 -1.49 10.61 -2.07
N GLN A 76 -1.59 9.86 -3.16
CA GLN A 76 -2.76 9.00 -3.40
C GLN A 76 -2.90 7.88 -2.35
N LEU A 77 -1.81 7.47 -1.72
CA LEU A 77 -1.84 6.51 -0.62
C LEU A 77 -2.06 7.19 0.75
N ARG A 78 -1.56 8.44 0.93
CA ARG A 78 -1.60 9.18 2.20
C ARG A 78 -2.88 9.98 2.39
N ASP A 79 -3.27 10.67 1.34
CA ASP A 79 -4.19 11.79 1.37
C ASP A 79 -5.61 11.30 1.47
N ASP A 80 -6.34 11.82 2.46
CA ASP A 80 -7.74 11.56 2.73
C ASP A 80 -8.70 12.05 1.64
N SER A 81 -8.24 12.77 0.60
CA SER A 81 -9.13 13.44 -0.35
C SER A 81 -10.05 12.51 -1.13
N PRO A 82 -11.39 12.65 -0.97
CA PRO A 82 -12.29 12.39 -2.06
C PRO A 82 -12.13 13.56 -3.03
N HIS A 83 -11.33 13.39 -4.09
CA HIS A 83 -11.45 14.31 -5.21
C HIS A 83 -12.84 14.06 -5.82
N LEU A 84 -13.80 14.90 -5.44
CA LEU A 84 -15.08 15.10 -6.10
C LEU A 84 -14.91 15.01 -7.63
N ALA A 85 -15.64 14.09 -8.25
CA ALA A 85 -16.03 14.16 -9.65
C ALA A 85 -17.50 13.77 -9.73
#